data_AF-A0A4Q6XN03-F1
#
_entry.id   AF-A0A4Q6XN03-F1
#
_cell.length_a   1.000
_cell.length_b   1.000
_cell.length_c   1.000
_cell.angle_alpha   90.00
_cell.angle_beta   90.00
_cell.angle_gamma   90.00
#
_symmetry.space_group_name_H-M   'P 1'
#
loop_
_entity.id
_entity.type
_entity.pdbx_description
1 polymer ?
#
loop_
_entity_poly.entity_id
_entity_poly.type
_entity_poly.pdbx_seq_one_letter_code
_entity_poly.pdbx_strand_id
1 'polypeptide(L)'
;MRNSSRKIELEDFRKVVDKVKAEGYPRVGLYSWTEPFLNRTLEYYIEVVKDYDLPCEISTTLSLRRISNMEACFRSGLDLMIVSISGMDQGVYQRNHVGGNIDYVFANLEKASSLIRENNLSTKIRLRFFKMEHNQHHIESARSYAEELGVAFELLQDSTDPSTSEYHKYTNDYFVKQSLSSPELIAPEEVGKICPLMFDVVAIDDKSDIYLCDAMPYHPFFRIGNYLDLSEDQLLLKRYSHSFCRVCTYPRREATDSDAHRLVRAIEARTGRVSHAPLDKMGNRVLSIDFATDEGSAVRYLSIDHTPELSVELQSISDLDMLYVPHEPERYYKTGYDAFKLCQKAVGKWPPRRVVDFGIGYGRVSRWFRQEWPSAIVYGVDINTSSLSFVQQSLGVLPIQIDAHLSVKNIPGDIDLIFCGSLLTGLDEWQWDAVIRLVVPALGPSGILVITTHGRAMSQMLRNNISHFGESIDGASLLNTFEKEGFAYAPYAADHPTFGVSLSSPAWVMSKLQQIPELKIISFEEQGWGQDVVVLKRNPWPMAVASGASEPVRAGYSANGKATSITAFGGLDDRIEISIAGTTVRVPAGVDRETLKSVLVALTNSSDH
;
A
#
# COMPACT_ATOMS: atom_id res chain seq x y z
N MET A 1 24.27 1.11 -2.83
CA MET A 1 24.25 0.34 -4.10
C MET A 1 25.67 0.22 -4.63
N ARG A 2 25.99 -0.86 -5.36
CA ARG A 2 27.25 -0.89 -6.14
C ARG A 2 27.07 0.00 -7.37
N ASN A 3 28.12 0.72 -7.77
CA ASN A 3 28.11 1.48 -9.02
C ASN A 3 27.75 0.56 -10.20
N SER A 4 26.90 1.06 -11.08
CA SER A 4 26.39 0.32 -12.24
C SER A 4 26.63 1.15 -13.50
N SER A 5 26.89 0.48 -14.62
CA SER A 5 26.97 1.12 -15.94
C SER A 5 25.62 1.13 -16.66
N ARG A 6 24.54 0.64 -16.02
CA ARG A 6 23.21 0.63 -16.60
C ARG A 6 22.69 2.06 -16.77
N LYS A 7 21.97 2.27 -17.85
CA LYS A 7 21.24 3.49 -18.18
C LYS A 7 20.01 3.08 -18.97
N ILE A 8 18.96 3.89 -18.91
CA ILE A 8 17.76 3.68 -19.71
C ILE A 8 18.10 3.81 -21.20
N GLU A 9 17.56 2.89 -22.01
CA GLU A 9 17.71 2.98 -23.46
C GLU A 9 17.03 4.24 -24.00
N LEU A 10 17.63 4.89 -25.00
CA LEU A 10 17.13 6.18 -25.49
C LEU A 10 15.68 6.11 -25.99
N GLU A 11 15.27 4.97 -26.56
CA GLU A 11 13.91 4.77 -27.05
C GLU A 11 12.89 4.72 -25.90
N ASP A 12 13.20 4.00 -24.82
CA ASP A 12 12.33 3.96 -23.64
C ASP A 12 12.33 5.31 -22.91
N PHE A 13 13.47 5.99 -22.89
CA PHE A 13 13.56 7.35 -22.36
C PHE A 13 12.66 8.32 -23.14
N ARG A 14 12.60 8.24 -24.47
CA ARG A 14 11.68 9.04 -25.30
C ARG A 14 10.22 8.84 -24.89
N LYS A 15 9.80 7.59 -24.67
CA LYS A 15 8.44 7.26 -24.19
C LYS A 15 8.17 7.85 -22.81
N VAL A 16 9.17 7.81 -21.91
CA VAL A 16 9.06 8.43 -20.58
C VAL A 16 8.87 9.93 -20.71
N VAL A 17 9.67 10.63 -21.51
CA VAL A 17 9.55 12.09 -21.67
C VAL A 17 8.23 12.49 -22.33
N ASP A 18 7.74 11.73 -23.31
CA ASP A 18 6.41 11.94 -23.91
C ASP A 18 5.31 11.88 -22.85
N LYS A 19 5.33 10.85 -22.00
CA LYS A 19 4.38 10.71 -20.89
C LYS A 19 4.51 11.83 -19.85
N VAL A 20 5.74 12.19 -19.47
CA VAL A 20 6.02 13.33 -18.56
C VAL A 20 5.40 14.63 -19.10
N LYS A 21 5.55 14.87 -20.42
CA LYS A 21 4.95 16.04 -21.08
C LYS A 21 3.43 15.98 -21.05
N ALA A 22 2.84 14.83 -21.39
CA ALA A 22 1.39 14.62 -21.41
C ALA A 22 0.76 14.80 -20.02
N GLU A 23 1.47 14.42 -18.96
CA GLU A 23 1.03 14.59 -17.56
C GLU A 23 1.28 16.00 -17.00
N GLY A 24 1.89 16.89 -17.79
CA GLY A 24 2.04 18.31 -17.45
C GLY A 24 3.19 18.62 -16.47
N TYR A 25 4.18 17.74 -16.35
CA TYR A 25 5.35 18.02 -15.54
C TYR A 25 6.16 19.19 -16.11
N PRO A 26 6.65 20.11 -15.27
CA PRO A 26 7.24 21.36 -15.75
C PRO A 26 8.71 21.23 -16.16
N ARG A 27 9.41 20.13 -15.81
CA ARG A 27 10.84 19.93 -16.08
C ARG A 27 11.26 18.47 -15.90
N VAL A 28 12.42 18.11 -16.46
CA VAL A 28 13.07 16.81 -16.27
C VAL A 28 14.47 17.01 -15.67
N GLY A 29 14.73 16.32 -14.54
CA GLY A 29 16.06 16.24 -13.94
C GLY A 29 16.74 14.91 -14.29
N LEU A 30 17.89 14.93 -14.94
CA LEU A 30 18.68 13.73 -15.27
C LEU A 30 19.65 13.37 -14.14
N TYR A 31 19.14 13.29 -12.91
CA TYR A 31 19.92 13.00 -11.71
C TYR A 31 19.03 12.52 -10.56
N SER A 32 19.64 11.79 -9.63
CA SER A 32 19.08 11.57 -8.29
C SER A 32 20.22 11.22 -7.33
N TRP A 33 20.67 9.97 -7.33
CA TRP A 33 21.77 9.45 -6.48
C TRP A 33 23.01 9.04 -7.31
N THR A 34 23.22 9.70 -8.45
CA THR A 34 24.21 9.33 -9.48
C THR A 34 25.04 10.52 -9.93
N GLU A 35 26.17 10.26 -10.61
CA GLU A 35 26.96 11.29 -11.29
C GLU A 35 26.61 11.29 -12.80
N PRO A 36 25.87 12.28 -13.32
CA PRO A 36 25.38 12.29 -14.70
C PRO A 36 26.49 12.20 -15.75
N PHE A 37 27.66 12.81 -15.50
CA PHE A 37 28.77 12.80 -16.46
C PHE A 37 29.50 11.44 -16.58
N LEU A 38 29.12 10.43 -15.78
CA LEU A 38 29.53 9.05 -16.06
C LEU A 38 28.87 8.51 -17.34
N ASN A 39 27.69 9.03 -17.70
CA ASN A 39 27.06 8.75 -18.97
C ASN A 39 27.74 9.56 -20.09
N ARG A 40 28.60 8.89 -20.87
CA ARG A 40 29.34 9.50 -21.98
C ARG A 40 28.47 9.91 -23.18
N THR A 41 27.17 9.65 -23.12
CA THR A 41 26.19 10.00 -24.15
C THR A 41 25.05 10.81 -23.56
N LEU A 42 25.29 11.55 -22.47
CA LEU A 42 24.30 12.36 -21.75
C LEU A 42 23.63 13.41 -22.64
N GLU A 43 24.36 13.96 -23.60
CA GLU A 43 23.89 14.92 -24.61
C GLU A 43 22.65 14.42 -25.35
N TYR A 44 22.58 13.13 -25.72
CA TYR A 44 21.42 12.57 -26.42
C TYR A 44 20.17 12.51 -25.54
N TYR A 45 20.32 12.37 -24.22
CA TYR A 45 19.18 12.42 -23.29
C TYR A 45 18.69 13.86 -23.12
N ILE A 46 19.60 14.83 -23.11
CA ILE A 46 19.25 16.25 -23.09
C ILE A 46 18.48 16.61 -24.37
N GLU A 47 18.98 16.21 -25.55
CA GLU A 47 18.29 16.39 -26.84
C GLU A 47 16.86 15.83 -26.79
N VAL A 48 16.68 14.61 -26.28
CA VAL A 48 15.33 14.03 -26.10
C VAL A 48 14.44 14.91 -25.24
N VAL A 49 14.90 15.44 -24.10
CA VAL A 49 14.08 16.33 -23.26
C VAL A 49 13.73 17.62 -24.01
N LYS A 50 14.66 18.16 -24.78
CA LYS A 50 14.44 19.39 -25.56
C LYS A 50 13.51 19.19 -26.75
N ASP A 51 13.49 18.00 -27.36
CA ASP A 51 12.53 17.65 -28.44
C ASP A 51 11.06 17.78 -27.99
N TYR A 52 10.78 17.72 -26.68
CA TYR A 52 9.45 17.89 -26.08
C TYR A 52 9.22 19.27 -25.45
N ASP A 53 10.09 20.26 -25.72
CA ASP A 53 10.04 21.61 -25.17
C ASP A 53 10.00 21.63 -23.63
N LEU A 54 10.76 20.74 -22.98
CA LEU A 54 10.88 20.70 -21.52
C LEU A 54 12.22 21.28 -21.06
N PRO A 55 12.26 21.98 -19.91
CA PRO A 55 13.51 22.30 -19.23
C PRO A 55 14.23 21.02 -18.77
N CYS A 56 15.53 20.95 -19.05
CA CYS A 56 16.41 19.85 -18.66
C CYS A 56 17.44 20.32 -17.63
N GLU A 57 17.53 19.60 -16.52
CA GLU A 57 18.45 19.92 -15.42
C GLU A 57 19.35 18.73 -15.07
N ILE A 58 20.59 19.00 -14.64
CA ILE A 58 21.49 18.01 -14.04
C ILE A 58 21.98 18.48 -12.68
N SER A 59 22.22 17.54 -11.75
CA SER A 59 22.97 17.77 -10.52
C SER A 59 24.17 16.85 -10.49
N THR A 60 25.36 17.42 -10.34
CA THR A 60 26.64 16.75 -10.51
C THR A 60 27.59 17.10 -9.36
N THR A 61 28.48 16.19 -9.01
CA THR A 61 29.60 16.46 -8.09
C THR A 61 30.74 17.16 -8.81
N LEU A 62 30.81 17.06 -10.16
CA LEU A 62 31.94 17.45 -11.01
C LEU A 62 33.30 16.85 -10.61
N SER A 63 33.32 15.84 -9.75
CA SER A 63 34.53 15.27 -9.19
C SER A 63 35.19 14.21 -10.11
N LEU A 64 35.12 14.40 -11.42
CA LEU A 64 35.67 13.49 -12.42
C LEU A 64 36.95 14.06 -13.03
N ARG A 65 38.00 13.25 -13.13
CA ARG A 65 39.27 13.65 -13.75
C ARG A 65 39.11 14.11 -15.21
N ARG A 66 38.14 13.56 -15.93
CA ARG A 66 37.86 13.91 -17.33
C ARG A 66 36.37 13.82 -17.63
N ILE A 67 35.82 14.90 -18.17
CA ILE A 67 34.46 14.98 -18.71
C ILE A 67 34.57 15.33 -20.19
N SER A 68 34.32 14.37 -21.08
CA SER A 68 34.51 14.52 -22.53
C SER A 68 33.34 15.16 -23.25
N ASN A 69 32.12 15.06 -22.71
CA ASN A 69 30.88 15.49 -23.36
C ASN A 69 30.26 16.76 -22.73
N MET A 70 30.97 17.46 -21.84
CA MET A 70 30.45 18.67 -21.16
C MET A 70 29.95 19.73 -22.15
N GLU A 71 30.76 20.07 -23.16
CA GLU A 71 30.38 21.06 -24.16
C GLU A 71 29.20 20.57 -25.02
N ALA A 72 29.19 19.28 -25.39
CA ALA A 72 28.08 18.69 -26.15
C ALA A 72 26.76 18.78 -25.36
N CYS A 73 26.77 18.52 -24.05
CA CYS A 73 25.60 18.68 -23.19
C CYS A 73 25.07 20.12 -23.18
N PHE A 74 25.95 21.13 -23.09
CA PHE A 74 25.52 22.53 -23.13
C PHE A 74 24.92 22.92 -24.49
N ARG A 75 25.56 22.47 -25.59
CA ARG A 75 25.06 22.71 -26.96
C ARG A 75 23.74 22.00 -27.25
N SER A 76 23.48 20.89 -26.56
CA SER A 76 22.22 20.14 -26.64
C SER A 76 21.05 20.84 -25.94
N GLY A 77 21.29 21.96 -25.26
CA GLY A 77 20.26 22.78 -24.64
C GLY A 77 20.02 22.50 -23.16
N LEU A 78 21.02 22.01 -22.42
CA LEU A 78 20.94 21.89 -20.97
C LEU A 78 20.59 23.24 -20.33
N ASP A 79 19.52 23.31 -19.55
CA ASP A 79 19.04 24.57 -18.99
C ASP A 79 19.76 24.92 -17.69
N LEU A 80 19.94 23.94 -16.79
CA LEU A 80 20.57 24.13 -15.48
C LEU A 80 21.54 23.00 -15.13
N MET A 81 22.77 23.38 -14.78
CA MET A 81 23.75 22.51 -14.13
C MET A 81 23.92 22.91 -12.67
N ILE A 82 23.46 22.06 -11.76
CA ILE A 82 23.68 22.20 -10.32
C ILE A 82 24.98 21.48 -9.96
N VAL A 83 25.88 22.18 -9.30
CA VAL A 83 27.15 21.63 -8.80
C VAL A 83 27.08 21.54 -7.29
N SER A 84 27.09 20.31 -6.79
CA SER A 84 26.86 19.98 -5.39
C SER A 84 28.20 19.85 -4.65
N ILE A 85 28.44 20.72 -3.66
CA ILE A 85 29.66 20.71 -2.83
C ILE A 85 29.33 20.77 -1.33
N SER A 86 30.26 20.29 -0.50
CA SER A 86 30.13 20.27 0.96
C SER A 86 31.35 20.85 1.69
N GLY A 87 32.30 21.44 0.95
CA GLY A 87 33.54 21.98 1.51
C GLY A 87 34.36 22.66 0.43
N MET A 88 35.20 23.59 0.86
CA MET A 88 36.10 24.36 -0.01
C MET A 88 37.55 23.86 0.01
N ASP A 89 37.83 22.84 0.82
CA ASP A 89 39.09 22.10 0.81
C ASP A 89 38.81 20.59 0.84
N GLN A 90 39.82 19.80 0.46
CA GLN A 90 39.72 18.35 0.35
C GLN A 90 39.36 17.68 1.68
N GLY A 91 39.87 18.19 2.80
CA GLY A 91 39.67 17.62 4.14
C GLY A 91 38.22 17.71 4.61
N VAL A 92 37.55 18.83 4.33
CA VAL A 92 36.12 19.02 4.64
C VAL A 92 35.23 18.39 3.56
N TYR A 93 35.55 18.57 2.28
CA TYR A 93 34.77 18.05 1.16
C TYR A 93 34.58 16.52 1.23
N GLN A 94 35.67 15.78 1.46
CA GLN A 94 35.66 14.31 1.44
C GLN A 94 34.90 13.65 2.59
N ARG A 95 34.51 14.41 3.63
CA ARG A 95 33.69 13.87 4.73
C ARG A 95 32.32 13.45 4.24
N ASN A 96 31.72 14.25 3.36
CA ASN A 96 30.42 13.99 2.75
C ASN A 96 30.56 13.39 1.34
N HIS A 97 31.48 13.93 0.53
CA HIS A 97 31.76 13.42 -0.82
C HIS A 97 32.94 12.43 -0.80
N VAL A 98 32.72 11.28 -0.15
CA VAL A 98 33.76 10.25 0.06
C VAL A 98 34.35 9.79 -1.28
N GLY A 99 35.69 9.89 -1.38
CA GLY A 99 36.43 9.53 -2.59
C GLY A 99 36.42 10.60 -3.69
N GLY A 100 35.73 11.72 -3.48
CA GLY A 100 35.79 12.88 -4.36
C GLY A 100 37.11 13.64 -4.25
N ASN A 101 37.43 14.40 -5.29
CA ASN A 101 38.61 15.26 -5.37
C ASN A 101 38.14 16.69 -5.68
N ILE A 102 38.33 17.61 -4.74
CA ILE A 102 37.83 18.99 -4.84
C ILE A 102 38.52 19.78 -5.96
N ASP A 103 39.79 19.49 -6.25
CA ASP A 103 40.53 20.17 -7.32
C ASP A 103 39.91 19.88 -8.69
N TYR A 104 39.43 18.64 -8.91
CA TYR A 104 38.67 18.30 -10.11
C TYR A 104 37.35 19.06 -10.19
N VAL A 105 36.67 19.26 -9.06
CA VAL A 105 35.42 20.03 -9.02
C VAL A 105 35.67 21.46 -9.49
N PHE A 106 36.65 22.15 -8.89
CA PHE A 106 36.98 23.53 -9.23
C PHE A 106 37.46 23.68 -10.68
N ALA A 107 38.38 22.82 -11.13
CA ALA A 107 38.88 22.85 -12.50
C ALA A 107 37.76 22.60 -13.54
N ASN A 108 36.85 21.66 -13.27
CA ASN A 108 35.72 21.38 -14.15
C ASN A 108 34.67 22.50 -14.12
N LEU A 109 34.46 23.15 -12.97
CA LEU A 109 33.52 24.26 -12.83
C LEU A 109 34.01 25.51 -13.56
N GLU A 110 35.30 25.86 -13.43
CA GLU A 110 35.94 26.94 -14.19
C GLU A 110 35.87 26.70 -15.70
N LYS A 111 36.14 25.45 -16.12
CA LYS A 111 36.00 25.04 -17.51
C LYS A 111 34.56 25.19 -17.99
N ALA A 112 33.58 24.76 -17.20
CA ALA A 112 32.17 24.88 -17.55
C ALA A 112 31.73 26.33 -17.71
N SER A 113 32.07 27.19 -16.75
CA SER A 113 31.77 28.64 -16.82
C SER A 113 32.41 29.28 -18.05
N SER A 114 33.68 28.95 -18.34
CA SER A 114 34.39 29.46 -19.52
C SER A 114 33.74 29.01 -20.82
N LEU A 115 33.40 27.72 -20.96
CA LEU A 115 32.72 27.18 -22.15
C LEU A 115 31.39 27.88 -22.43
N ILE A 116 30.57 28.07 -21.40
CA ILE A 116 29.27 28.74 -21.53
C ILE A 116 29.45 30.19 -21.99
N ARG A 117 30.37 30.92 -21.36
CA ARG A 117 30.65 32.33 -21.67
C ARG A 117 31.24 32.51 -23.06
N GLU A 118 32.27 31.74 -23.42
CA GLU A 118 33.00 31.86 -24.68
C GLU A 118 32.15 31.46 -25.89
N ASN A 119 31.23 30.51 -25.72
CA ASN A 119 30.34 30.03 -26.78
C ASN A 119 28.95 30.67 -26.74
N ASN A 120 28.70 31.63 -25.83
CA ASN A 120 27.41 32.30 -25.64
C ASN A 120 26.22 31.32 -25.49
N LEU A 121 26.39 30.32 -24.63
CA LEU A 121 25.38 29.28 -24.38
C LEU A 121 24.36 29.72 -23.32
N SER A 122 23.15 29.19 -23.38
CA SER A 122 22.05 29.57 -22.49
C SER A 122 22.11 28.92 -21.11
N THR A 123 22.83 27.80 -20.97
CA THR A 123 22.94 27.00 -19.73
C THR A 123 23.31 27.87 -18.54
N LYS A 124 22.61 27.66 -17.42
CA LYS A 124 22.92 28.29 -16.13
C LYS A 124 23.66 27.31 -15.23
N ILE A 125 24.55 27.85 -14.40
CA ILE A 125 25.25 27.09 -13.36
C ILE A 125 24.78 27.57 -12.00
N ARG A 126 24.52 26.62 -11.09
CA ARG A 126 24.24 26.87 -9.68
C ARG A 126 25.18 26.06 -8.80
N LEU A 127 26.01 26.73 -8.02
CA LEU A 127 26.81 26.12 -6.96
C LEU A 127 25.93 25.93 -5.72
N ARG A 128 25.64 24.68 -5.40
CA ARG A 128 24.84 24.27 -4.23
C ARG A 128 25.76 23.79 -3.11
N PHE A 129 25.72 24.47 -1.97
CA PHE A 129 26.49 24.12 -0.79
C PHE A 129 25.60 23.40 0.25
N PHE A 130 25.95 22.16 0.60
CA PHE A 130 25.27 21.40 1.67
C PHE A 130 25.78 21.84 3.04
N LYS A 131 24.94 22.57 3.80
CA LYS A 131 25.29 23.02 5.15
C LYS A 131 25.18 21.88 6.16
N MET A 132 26.27 21.61 6.85
CA MET A 132 26.38 20.73 8.01
C MET A 132 27.05 21.47 9.16
N GLU A 133 26.96 20.96 10.38
CA GLU A 133 27.53 21.62 11.56
C GLU A 133 29.04 21.90 11.39
N HIS A 134 29.78 20.93 10.86
CA HIS A 134 31.24 20.99 10.76
C HIS A 134 31.76 21.88 9.62
N ASN A 135 30.96 22.26 8.62
CA ASN A 135 31.44 22.94 7.40
C ASN A 135 30.93 24.39 7.26
N GLN A 136 30.22 24.93 8.24
CA GLN A 136 29.58 26.27 8.14
C GLN A 136 30.59 27.39 7.87
N HIS A 137 31.84 27.22 8.33
CA HIS A 137 32.92 28.17 8.11
C HIS A 137 33.32 28.33 6.63
N HIS A 138 32.89 27.42 5.74
CA HIS A 138 33.11 27.48 4.30
C HIS A 138 31.97 28.10 3.49
N ILE A 139 30.86 28.49 4.13
CA ILE A 139 29.70 29.03 3.40
C ILE A 139 30.08 30.32 2.66
N GLU A 140 30.81 31.23 3.32
CA GLU A 140 31.14 32.52 2.72
C GLU A 140 32.20 32.39 1.63
N SER A 141 33.21 31.55 1.81
CA SER A 141 34.20 31.29 0.76
C SER A 141 33.58 30.59 -0.46
N ALA A 142 32.62 29.69 -0.26
CA ALA A 142 31.86 29.08 -1.35
C ALA A 142 30.99 30.12 -2.10
N ARG A 143 30.39 31.07 -1.36
CA ARG A 143 29.62 32.17 -1.95
C ARG A 143 30.51 33.09 -2.78
N SER A 144 31.63 33.55 -2.22
CA SER A 144 32.59 34.40 -2.94
C SER A 144 33.11 33.71 -4.20
N TYR A 145 33.42 32.40 -4.12
CA TYR A 145 33.86 31.64 -5.29
C TYR A 145 32.78 31.54 -6.38
N ALA A 146 31.51 31.37 -6.01
CA ALA A 146 30.41 31.41 -6.99
C ALA A 146 30.29 32.78 -7.67
N GLU A 147 30.44 33.87 -6.90
CA GLU A 147 30.41 35.24 -7.42
C GLU A 147 31.58 35.52 -8.38
N GLU A 148 32.80 35.10 -8.04
CA GLU A 148 33.99 35.22 -8.89
C GLU A 148 33.81 34.51 -10.24
N LEU A 149 33.15 33.35 -10.24
CA LEU A 149 32.87 32.59 -11.45
C LEU A 149 31.64 33.09 -12.23
N GLY A 150 30.87 34.02 -11.66
CA GLY A 150 29.63 34.52 -12.24
C GLY A 150 28.49 33.49 -12.27
N VAL A 151 28.45 32.58 -11.29
CA VAL A 151 27.43 31.52 -11.19
C VAL A 151 26.51 31.73 -9.99
N ALA A 152 25.30 31.17 -10.02
CA ALA A 152 24.36 31.32 -8.91
C ALA A 152 24.82 30.51 -7.69
N PHE A 153 24.62 31.05 -6.47
CA PHE A 153 24.89 30.34 -5.22
C PHE A 153 23.58 29.91 -4.53
N GLU A 154 23.52 28.68 -4.04
CA GLU A 154 22.42 28.13 -3.27
C GLU A 154 22.94 27.45 -1.99
N LEU A 155 22.39 27.82 -0.84
CA LEU A 155 22.70 27.18 0.44
C LEU A 155 21.56 26.21 0.79
N LEU A 156 21.86 24.91 0.86
CA LEU A 156 20.90 23.92 1.32
C LEU A 156 21.01 23.76 2.85
N GLN A 157 19.91 24.02 3.57
CA GLN A 157 19.85 23.92 5.02
C GLN A 157 19.61 22.48 5.49
N ASP A 158 19.94 22.21 6.76
CA ASP A 158 19.59 20.97 7.49
C ASP A 158 20.01 19.65 6.82
N SER A 159 21.19 19.65 6.19
CA SER A 159 21.75 18.42 5.62
C SER A 159 22.32 17.53 6.73
N THR A 160 21.91 16.27 6.77
CA THR A 160 22.45 15.29 7.72
C THR A 160 23.87 14.90 7.32
N ASP A 161 24.79 14.90 8.28
CA ASP A 161 26.16 14.42 8.06
C ASP A 161 26.14 12.91 7.73
N PRO A 162 26.60 12.48 6.54
CA PRO A 162 26.57 11.06 6.18
C PRO A 162 27.45 10.20 7.10
N SER A 163 28.47 10.79 7.75
CA SER A 163 29.34 10.07 8.68
C SER A 163 28.63 9.67 9.98
N THR A 164 27.54 10.37 10.34
CA THR A 164 26.65 9.99 11.45
C THR A 164 25.42 9.24 10.98
N SER A 165 25.26 9.06 9.66
CA SER A 165 24.11 8.38 9.10
C SER A 165 24.18 6.87 9.29
N GLU A 166 23.06 6.31 9.74
CA GLU A 166 22.84 4.86 9.81
C GLU A 166 22.35 4.26 8.49
N TYR A 167 22.53 4.94 7.34
CA TYR A 167 22.11 4.44 6.01
C TYR A 167 22.59 3.01 5.72
N HIS A 168 23.75 2.60 6.25
CA HIS A 168 24.27 1.23 6.11
C HIS A 168 23.42 0.15 6.81
N LYS A 169 22.59 0.53 7.78
CA LYS A 169 21.63 -0.36 8.48
C LYS A 169 20.30 -0.48 7.74
N TYR A 170 20.02 0.44 6.82
CA TYR A 170 18.75 0.52 6.11
C TYR A 170 18.73 -0.49 4.95
N THR A 171 18.43 -1.74 5.27
CA THR A 171 18.17 -2.80 4.31
C THR A 171 16.70 -2.81 3.88
N ASN A 172 16.37 -3.56 2.83
CA ASN A 172 14.97 -3.84 2.49
C ASN A 172 14.18 -4.33 3.70
N ASP A 173 14.73 -5.29 4.46
CA ASP A 173 14.08 -5.87 5.64
C ASP A 173 13.92 -4.86 6.78
N TYR A 174 14.86 -3.91 6.93
CA TYR A 174 14.73 -2.82 7.89
C TYR A 174 13.48 -2.00 7.59
N PHE A 175 13.29 -1.57 6.35
CA PHE A 175 12.14 -0.74 5.97
C PHE A 175 10.81 -1.51 6.05
N VAL A 176 10.80 -2.79 5.72
CA VAL A 176 9.65 -3.67 5.95
C VAL A 176 9.32 -3.71 7.45
N LYS A 177 10.30 -4.02 8.31
CA LYS A 177 10.09 -4.07 9.77
C LYS A 177 9.62 -2.74 10.34
N GLN A 178 10.19 -1.63 9.88
CA GLN A 178 9.80 -0.29 10.30
C GLN A 178 8.36 0.01 9.88
N SER A 179 7.95 -0.33 8.65
CA SER A 179 6.55 -0.20 8.24
C SER A 179 5.58 -1.04 9.07
N LEU A 180 6.07 -2.11 9.70
CA LEU A 180 5.28 -3.00 10.56
C LEU A 180 5.30 -2.59 12.04
N SER A 181 6.12 -1.61 12.45
CA SER A 181 6.23 -1.22 13.87
C SER A 181 5.07 -0.36 14.36
N SER A 182 4.30 0.23 13.43
CA SER A 182 3.18 1.12 13.74
C SER A 182 1.97 0.85 12.83
N PRO A 183 1.41 -0.37 12.84
CA PRO A 183 0.29 -0.77 11.97
C PRO A 183 -1.01 0.01 12.24
N GLU A 184 -1.12 0.64 13.40
CA GLU A 184 -2.22 1.51 13.83
C GLU A 184 -2.22 2.88 13.16
N LEU A 185 -1.06 3.38 12.70
CA LEU A 185 -0.97 4.67 12.03
C LEU A 185 -1.62 4.61 10.65
N ILE A 186 -2.34 5.66 10.28
CA ILE A 186 -3.00 5.79 8.98
C ILE A 186 -2.06 6.57 8.05
N ALA A 187 -1.96 6.18 6.78
CA ALA A 187 -1.25 6.95 5.78
C ALA A 187 -2.26 7.75 4.95
N PRO A 188 -2.02 9.06 4.72
CA PRO A 188 -1.07 9.92 5.43
C PRO A 188 -1.50 10.16 6.89
N GLU A 189 -0.51 10.38 7.75
CA GLU A 189 -0.68 10.45 9.22
C GLU A 189 -1.41 11.71 9.69
N GLU A 190 -1.37 12.78 8.90
CA GLU A 190 -1.89 14.10 9.26
C GLU A 190 -2.97 14.56 8.27
N VAL A 191 -4.20 14.72 8.77
CA VAL A 191 -5.34 15.24 8.01
C VAL A 191 -5.06 16.67 7.56
N GLY A 192 -5.33 16.98 6.29
CA GLY A 192 -5.12 18.31 5.71
C GLY A 192 -3.70 18.58 5.22
N LYS A 193 -2.77 17.63 5.39
CA LYS A 193 -1.40 17.75 4.89
C LYS A 193 -1.04 16.68 3.88
N ILE A 194 -0.09 16.99 2.99
CA ILE A 194 0.43 16.06 1.99
C ILE A 194 1.95 16.03 1.96
N CYS A 195 2.52 14.94 1.42
CA CYS A 195 3.95 14.81 1.18
C CYS A 195 4.30 15.42 -0.18
N PRO A 196 5.16 16.46 -0.25
CA PRO A 196 5.50 17.06 -1.54
C PRO A 196 6.23 16.09 -2.47
N LEU A 197 7.03 15.16 -1.95
CA LEU A 197 7.69 14.16 -2.78
C LEU A 197 6.72 13.17 -3.43
N MET A 198 5.60 12.88 -2.77
CA MET A 198 4.57 12.00 -3.30
C MET A 198 3.78 12.67 -4.41
N PHE A 199 3.42 13.94 -4.21
CA PHE A 199 2.51 14.70 -5.07
C PHE A 199 3.22 15.42 -6.21
N ASP A 200 4.46 15.88 -5.99
CA ASP A 200 5.10 16.88 -6.85
C ASP A 200 6.32 16.31 -7.62
N VAL A 201 6.80 15.11 -7.24
CA VAL A 201 8.03 14.52 -7.79
C VAL A 201 7.79 13.09 -8.27
N VAL A 202 8.41 12.69 -9.39
CA VAL A 202 8.48 11.30 -9.82
C VAL A 202 9.93 10.90 -10.04
N ALA A 203 10.39 9.87 -9.32
CA ALA A 203 11.70 9.27 -9.50
C ALA A 203 11.57 8.01 -10.35
N ILE A 204 12.34 7.97 -11.45
CA ILE A 204 12.31 6.92 -12.47
C ILE A 204 13.73 6.37 -12.61
N ASP A 205 13.88 5.05 -12.63
CA ASP A 205 15.19 4.38 -12.75
C ASP A 205 15.57 4.01 -14.20
N ASP A 206 16.67 3.26 -14.35
CA ASP A 206 17.19 2.81 -15.66
C ASP A 206 16.26 1.85 -16.43
N LYS A 207 15.18 1.38 -15.81
CA LYS A 207 14.18 0.47 -16.41
C LYS A 207 12.79 1.10 -16.53
N SER A 208 12.69 2.41 -16.31
CA SER A 208 11.41 3.11 -16.16
C SER A 208 10.62 2.69 -14.91
N ASP A 209 11.23 1.99 -13.96
CA ASP A 209 10.57 1.65 -12.71
C ASP A 209 10.47 2.88 -11.80
N ILE A 210 9.34 3.00 -11.10
CA ILE A 210 9.09 4.04 -10.12
C ILE A 210 9.18 3.49 -8.71
N TYR A 211 9.76 4.33 -7.85
CA TYR A 211 9.82 4.13 -6.42
C TYR A 211 8.88 5.10 -5.68
N LEU A 212 8.63 4.80 -4.41
CA LEU A 212 7.72 5.54 -3.53
C LEU A 212 8.02 7.05 -3.53
N CYS A 213 9.29 7.42 -3.37
CA CYS A 213 9.82 8.77 -3.50
C CYS A 213 11.34 8.74 -3.70
N ASP A 214 11.93 9.90 -4.02
CA ASP A 214 13.37 10.11 -4.21
C ASP A 214 14.18 10.22 -2.90
N ALA A 215 13.51 10.51 -1.78
CA ALA A 215 14.14 10.55 -0.46
C ALA A 215 14.42 9.15 0.12
N MET A 216 13.82 8.10 -0.45
CA MET A 216 14.06 6.72 -0.01
C MET A 216 15.01 6.00 -0.98
N PRO A 217 15.87 5.09 -0.47
CA PRO A 217 16.74 4.30 -1.32
C PRO A 217 15.95 3.36 -2.25
N TYR A 218 16.54 2.98 -3.38
CA TYR A 218 15.94 2.06 -4.35
C TYR A 218 15.97 0.59 -3.88
N HIS A 219 15.18 0.27 -2.86
CA HIS A 219 14.91 -1.11 -2.43
C HIS A 219 13.62 -1.65 -3.05
N PRO A 220 13.52 -2.98 -3.26
CA PRO A 220 12.30 -3.61 -3.77
C PRO A 220 11.03 -3.21 -3.01
N PHE A 221 11.12 -3.04 -1.68
CA PHE A 221 10.00 -2.61 -0.84
C PHE A 221 9.41 -1.26 -1.26
N PHE A 222 10.20 -0.36 -1.84
CA PHE A 222 9.73 0.96 -2.28
C PHE A 222 9.34 1.00 -3.75
N ARG A 223 9.56 -0.06 -4.52
CA ARG A 223 9.19 -0.10 -5.94
C ARG A 223 7.68 -0.27 -6.06
N ILE A 224 7.03 0.61 -6.83
CA ILE A 224 5.56 0.65 -6.94
C ILE A 224 5.02 0.30 -8.33
N GLY A 225 5.90 0.11 -9.32
CA GLY A 225 5.59 -0.38 -10.66
C GLY A 225 6.46 0.30 -11.73
N ASN A 226 6.07 0.15 -13.00
CA ASN A 226 6.70 0.85 -14.12
C ASN A 226 5.94 2.13 -14.45
N TYR A 227 6.65 3.21 -14.77
CA TYR A 227 6.03 4.50 -15.09
C TYR A 227 5.16 4.44 -16.34
N LEU A 228 5.59 3.70 -17.36
CA LEU A 228 4.89 3.64 -18.65
C LEU A 228 3.56 2.88 -18.55
N ASP A 229 3.42 1.99 -17.55
CA ASP A 229 2.24 1.16 -17.35
C ASP A 229 1.19 1.80 -16.42
N LEU A 230 1.56 2.88 -15.70
CA LEU A 230 0.72 3.49 -14.67
C LEU A 230 0.26 4.89 -15.08
N SER A 231 -1.06 5.13 -15.01
CA SER A 231 -1.60 6.49 -15.06
C SER A 231 -1.19 7.33 -13.84
N GLU A 232 -1.23 8.66 -13.94
CA GLU A 232 -0.99 9.58 -12.83
C GLU A 232 -1.83 9.22 -11.59
N ASP A 233 -3.10 8.86 -11.79
CA ASP A 233 -4.04 8.51 -10.73
C ASP A 233 -3.68 7.19 -10.03
N GLN A 234 -3.33 6.16 -10.80
CA GLN A 234 -2.86 4.88 -10.24
C GLN A 234 -1.54 5.05 -9.49
N LEU A 235 -0.63 5.86 -10.03
CA LEU A 235 0.64 6.17 -9.40
C LEU A 235 0.44 6.89 -8.07
N LEU A 236 -0.38 7.95 -8.04
CA LEU A 236 -0.68 8.70 -6.83
C LEU A 236 -1.32 7.80 -5.77
N LEU A 237 -2.29 6.96 -6.14
CA LEU A 237 -2.91 6.01 -5.21
C LEU A 237 -1.93 4.98 -4.65
N LYS A 238 -1.06 4.42 -5.48
CA LYS A 238 -0.05 3.46 -5.03
C LYS A 238 0.90 4.08 -4.01
N ARG A 239 1.32 5.33 -4.22
CA ARG A 239 2.14 6.06 -3.25
C ARG A 239 1.37 6.41 -1.98
N TYR A 240 0.17 6.95 -2.13
CA TYR A 240 -0.68 7.39 -1.02
C TYR A 240 -1.07 6.23 -0.09
N SER A 241 -1.25 5.05 -0.67
CA SER A 241 -1.59 3.84 0.07
C SER A 241 -0.37 3.04 0.57
N HIS A 242 0.86 3.47 0.26
CA HIS A 242 2.05 2.72 0.68
C HIS A 242 2.21 2.71 2.21
N SER A 243 2.39 1.53 2.80
CA SER A 243 2.39 1.35 4.26
C SER A 243 3.55 2.09 4.94
N PHE A 244 4.68 2.25 4.27
CA PHE A 244 5.82 3.00 4.81
C PHE A 244 5.53 4.47 5.09
N CYS A 245 4.58 5.09 4.37
CA CYS A 245 4.27 6.51 4.55
C CYS A 245 3.69 6.85 5.93
N ARG A 246 3.32 5.83 6.72
CA ARG A 246 2.79 5.87 8.10
C ARG A 246 3.84 5.98 9.19
N VAL A 247 5.09 5.77 8.84
CA VAL A 247 6.24 5.83 9.76
C VAL A 247 7.31 6.78 9.22
N CYS A 248 6.91 7.60 8.25
CA CYS A 248 7.82 8.41 7.46
C CYS A 248 7.89 9.82 8.05
N THR A 249 9.06 10.19 8.53
CA THR A 249 9.32 11.49 9.15
C THR A 249 9.57 12.62 8.16
N TYR A 250 9.42 12.37 6.85
CA TYR A 250 9.64 13.41 5.85
C TYR A 250 8.60 14.54 6.02
N PRO A 251 9.01 15.82 6.08
CA PRO A 251 8.08 16.93 6.33
C PRO A 251 6.88 16.95 5.39
N ARG A 252 5.70 17.25 5.94
CA ARG A 252 4.46 17.45 5.19
C ARG A 252 4.18 18.93 5.01
N ARG A 253 3.59 19.31 3.89
CA ARG A 253 3.07 20.66 3.63
C ARG A 253 1.54 20.66 3.71
N GLU A 254 0.94 21.82 3.94
CA GLU A 254 -0.51 22.00 3.83
C GLU A 254 -0.99 21.57 2.43
N ALA A 255 -2.10 20.86 2.41
CA ALA A 255 -2.76 20.48 1.17
C ALA A 255 -3.39 21.71 0.52
N THR A 256 -3.18 21.85 -0.78
CA THR A 256 -3.93 22.80 -1.60
C THR A 256 -5.22 22.15 -2.09
N ASP A 257 -6.16 22.97 -2.57
CA ASP A 257 -7.35 22.46 -3.24
C ASP A 257 -6.97 21.54 -4.41
N SER A 258 -5.92 21.87 -5.17
CA SER A 258 -5.43 21.03 -6.27
C SER A 258 -5.00 19.64 -5.81
N ASP A 259 -4.31 19.54 -4.66
CA ASP A 259 -3.90 18.25 -4.10
C ASP A 259 -5.11 17.40 -3.72
N ALA A 260 -6.13 18.03 -3.10
CA ALA A 260 -7.38 17.36 -2.75
C ALA A 260 -8.11 16.85 -4.01
N HIS A 261 -8.20 17.66 -5.06
CA HIS A 261 -8.81 17.27 -6.32
C HIS A 261 -8.08 16.11 -6.99
N ARG A 262 -6.74 16.13 -7.03
CA ARG A 262 -5.92 15.02 -7.58
C ARG A 262 -6.15 13.73 -6.82
N LEU A 263 -6.21 13.79 -5.49
CA LEU A 263 -6.47 12.62 -4.66
C LEU A 263 -7.89 12.06 -4.86
N VAL A 264 -8.91 12.93 -4.89
CA VAL A 264 -10.30 12.52 -5.15
C VAL A 264 -10.40 11.88 -6.52
N ARG A 265 -9.86 12.52 -7.57
CA ARG A 265 -9.84 11.99 -8.94
C ARG A 265 -9.19 10.61 -8.99
N ALA A 266 -8.06 10.45 -8.28
CA ALA A 266 -7.39 9.18 -8.22
C ALA A 266 -8.25 8.08 -7.54
N ILE A 267 -8.90 8.40 -6.42
CA ILE A 267 -9.85 7.49 -5.74
C ILE A 267 -11.06 7.15 -6.62
N GLU A 268 -11.62 8.12 -7.34
CA GLU A 268 -12.72 7.92 -8.29
C GLU A 268 -12.32 6.94 -9.40
N ALA A 269 -11.14 7.14 -10.00
CA ALA A 269 -10.58 6.28 -11.03
C ALA A 269 -10.45 4.81 -10.57
N ARG A 270 -10.08 4.58 -9.30
CA ARG A 270 -10.00 3.23 -8.72
C ARG A 270 -11.37 2.59 -8.44
N THR A 271 -12.37 3.39 -8.06
CA THR A 271 -13.67 2.88 -7.60
C THR A 271 -14.71 2.77 -8.71
N GLY A 272 -14.43 3.31 -9.90
CA GLY A 272 -15.39 3.38 -11.01
C GLY A 272 -16.59 4.29 -10.73
N ARG A 273 -16.52 5.10 -9.66
CA ARG A 273 -17.58 6.02 -9.24
C ARG A 273 -17.25 7.42 -9.78
N VAL A 274 -18.03 7.88 -10.75
CA VAL A 274 -18.00 9.28 -11.19
C VAL A 274 -18.97 10.07 -10.31
N SER A 275 -18.49 11.07 -9.55
CA SER A 275 -19.42 12.00 -8.89
C SER A 275 -20.05 12.94 -9.93
N HIS A 276 -21.38 13.09 -9.90
CA HIS A 276 -22.14 14.01 -10.76
C HIS A 276 -22.11 15.46 -10.25
N ALA A 277 -20.99 15.92 -9.67
CA ALA A 277 -20.89 17.27 -9.14
C ALA A 277 -20.95 18.31 -10.30
N PRO A 278 -21.78 19.37 -10.19
CA PRO A 278 -21.90 20.38 -11.24
C PRO A 278 -20.59 21.16 -11.43
N LEU A 279 -20.32 21.55 -12.67
CA LEU A 279 -19.14 22.34 -13.05
C LEU A 279 -19.38 23.83 -12.79
N ASP A 280 -18.37 24.57 -12.33
CA ASP A 280 -18.38 26.02 -12.30
C ASP A 280 -18.21 26.62 -13.71
N LYS A 281 -18.27 27.96 -13.76
CA LYS A 281 -18.12 28.75 -14.99
C LYS A 281 -16.73 28.64 -15.63
N MET A 282 -15.75 28.01 -14.97
CA MET A 282 -14.41 27.72 -15.48
C MET A 282 -14.22 26.26 -15.88
N GLY A 283 -15.24 25.40 -15.71
CA GLY A 283 -15.16 23.98 -16.02
C GLY A 283 -14.55 23.12 -14.90
N ASN A 284 -14.42 23.67 -13.69
CA ASN A 284 -13.99 22.91 -12.50
C ASN A 284 -15.20 22.29 -11.81
N ARG A 285 -15.07 21.07 -11.29
CA ARG A 285 -16.14 20.44 -10.48
C ARG A 285 -16.28 21.18 -9.15
N VAL A 286 -17.47 21.72 -8.87
CA VAL A 286 -17.82 22.31 -7.57
C VAL A 286 -18.48 21.25 -6.73
N LEU A 287 -17.85 20.86 -5.63
CA LEU A 287 -18.51 20.05 -4.61
C LEU A 287 -19.28 20.97 -3.64
N SER A 288 -20.60 21.06 -3.82
CA SER A 288 -21.48 21.28 -2.67
C SER A 288 -21.69 19.92 -2.00
N ILE A 289 -21.27 19.80 -0.73
CA ILE A 289 -21.53 18.60 0.07
C ILE A 289 -22.97 18.69 0.56
N ASP A 290 -23.91 18.21 -0.25
CA ASP A 290 -25.28 17.96 0.20
C ASP A 290 -25.36 16.55 0.81
N PHE A 291 -25.70 16.49 2.10
CA PHE A 291 -26.05 15.25 2.78
C PHE A 291 -27.42 14.78 2.28
N ALA A 292 -27.44 13.96 1.24
CA ALA A 292 -28.66 13.28 0.83
C ALA A 292 -29.05 12.23 1.88
N THR A 293 -30.22 12.45 2.46
CA THR A 293 -30.96 11.56 3.35
C THR A 293 -31.43 10.29 2.63
N ASP A 294 -31.60 9.23 3.42
CA ASP A 294 -32.15 7.92 3.08
C ASP A 294 -33.15 7.89 1.91
N GLU A 295 -32.92 7.00 0.95
CA GLU A 295 -33.92 6.00 0.51
C GLU A 295 -33.25 4.94 -0.37
N GLY A 296 -33.70 3.69 -0.21
CA GLY A 296 -33.08 2.49 -0.76
C GLY A 296 -32.93 2.52 -2.27
N SER A 297 -31.70 2.40 -2.75
CA SER A 297 -31.40 1.94 -4.10
C SER A 297 -30.44 0.76 -4.02
N ALA A 298 -30.95 -0.41 -4.39
CA ALA A 298 -30.17 -1.61 -4.57
C ALA A 298 -29.08 -1.33 -5.61
N VAL A 299 -27.82 -1.37 -5.19
CA VAL A 299 -26.68 -1.32 -6.10
C VAL A 299 -26.67 -2.62 -6.89
N ARG A 300 -27.23 -2.58 -8.12
CA ARG A 300 -26.99 -3.61 -9.13
C ARG A 300 -25.52 -3.52 -9.54
N TYR A 301 -24.70 -4.45 -9.07
CA TYR A 301 -23.41 -4.72 -9.68
C TYR A 301 -23.68 -5.27 -11.09
N LEU A 302 -23.42 -4.46 -12.11
CA LEU A 302 -23.27 -4.96 -13.47
C LEU A 302 -22.02 -5.86 -13.49
N SER A 303 -22.24 -7.16 -13.62
CA SER A 303 -21.20 -8.15 -13.86
C SER A 303 -20.55 -7.88 -15.22
N ILE A 304 -19.33 -7.39 -15.19
CA ILE A 304 -18.41 -7.52 -16.32
C ILE A 304 -17.46 -8.65 -15.91
N ASP A 305 -17.63 -9.82 -16.52
CA ASP A 305 -16.85 -11.05 -16.31
C ASP A 305 -15.43 -10.91 -16.87
N HIS A 306 -14.67 -9.90 -16.42
CA HIS A 306 -13.26 -9.76 -16.76
C HIS A 306 -12.43 -9.87 -15.49
N THR A 307 -11.63 -10.93 -15.39
CA THR A 307 -10.57 -11.03 -14.39
C THR A 307 -9.49 -10.02 -14.80
N PRO A 308 -9.16 -9.02 -13.95
CA PRO A 308 -8.10 -8.06 -14.26
C PRO A 308 -6.77 -8.77 -14.48
N GLU A 309 -5.88 -8.22 -15.30
CA GLU A 309 -4.54 -8.78 -15.42
C GLU A 309 -3.75 -8.56 -14.11
N LEU A 310 -3.01 -9.58 -13.66
CA LEU A 310 -2.11 -9.44 -12.51
C LEU A 310 -0.85 -8.69 -12.90
N SER A 311 -0.25 -7.92 -11.98
CA SER A 311 1.10 -7.39 -12.21
C SER A 311 2.10 -8.52 -12.43
N VAL A 312 3.07 -8.32 -13.33
CA VAL A 312 4.06 -9.35 -13.74
C VAL A 312 4.75 -10.01 -12.54
N GLU A 313 5.05 -9.25 -11.50
CA GLU A 313 5.64 -9.76 -10.25
C GLU A 313 4.76 -10.78 -9.52
N LEU A 314 3.44 -10.61 -9.58
CA LEU A 314 2.44 -11.46 -8.93
C LEU A 314 1.94 -12.61 -9.84
N GLN A 315 2.40 -12.67 -11.09
CA GLN A 315 2.05 -13.73 -12.03
C GLN A 315 2.86 -15.01 -11.81
N SER A 316 3.97 -14.96 -11.06
CA SER A 316 4.83 -16.12 -10.82
C SER A 316 4.07 -17.32 -10.23
N ILE A 317 4.33 -18.50 -10.78
CA ILE A 317 3.73 -19.78 -10.38
C ILE A 317 4.84 -20.76 -10.01
N SER A 318 4.64 -21.55 -8.96
CA SER A 318 5.55 -22.65 -8.63
C SER A 318 5.17 -23.89 -9.44
N ASP A 319 6.17 -24.61 -9.96
CA ASP A 319 5.96 -25.92 -10.60
C ASP A 319 5.39 -26.98 -9.65
N LEU A 320 5.42 -26.72 -8.33
CA LEU A 320 4.86 -27.56 -7.29
C LEU A 320 3.38 -27.21 -6.96
N ASP A 321 2.82 -26.16 -7.57
CA ASP A 321 1.44 -25.77 -7.35
C ASP A 321 0.47 -26.67 -8.12
N MET A 322 -0.04 -27.70 -7.44
CA MET A 322 -0.98 -28.66 -8.01
C MET A 322 -2.33 -28.06 -8.41
N LEU A 323 -2.64 -26.82 -7.98
CA LEU A 323 -3.86 -26.13 -8.40
C LEU A 323 -3.69 -25.45 -9.77
N TYR A 324 -2.46 -25.26 -10.24
CA TYR A 324 -2.15 -24.67 -11.54
C TYR A 324 -2.13 -25.72 -12.63
N VAL A 325 -2.92 -25.48 -13.68
CA VAL A 325 -2.96 -26.31 -14.88
C VAL A 325 -2.35 -25.49 -16.03
N PRO A 326 -1.15 -25.84 -16.55
CA PRO A 326 -0.45 -25.03 -17.55
C PRO A 326 -1.25 -24.73 -18.83
N HIS A 327 -2.20 -25.60 -19.18
CA HIS A 327 -3.05 -25.43 -20.36
C HIS A 327 -4.32 -24.61 -20.10
N GLU A 328 -4.60 -24.22 -18.84
CA GLU A 328 -5.76 -23.40 -18.43
C GLU A 328 -5.38 -22.34 -17.37
N PRO A 329 -4.38 -21.46 -17.62
CA PRO A 329 -3.91 -20.50 -16.62
C PRO A 329 -5.00 -19.50 -16.18
N GLU A 330 -5.87 -19.08 -17.10
CA GLU A 330 -7.01 -18.19 -16.84
C GLU A 330 -7.90 -18.69 -15.70
N ARG A 331 -8.12 -20.01 -15.62
CA ARG A 331 -8.96 -20.63 -14.59
C ARG A 331 -8.36 -20.43 -13.20
N TYR A 332 -7.05 -20.60 -13.08
CA TYR A 332 -6.33 -20.41 -11.83
C TYR A 332 -6.50 -18.98 -11.30
N TYR A 333 -6.24 -18.00 -12.16
CA TYR A 333 -6.31 -16.58 -11.81
C TYR A 333 -7.75 -16.15 -11.53
N LYS A 334 -8.71 -16.56 -12.37
CA LYS A 334 -10.13 -16.30 -12.17
C LYS A 334 -10.62 -16.85 -10.83
N THR A 335 -10.30 -18.10 -10.50
CA THR A 335 -10.69 -18.68 -9.20
C THR A 335 -10.10 -17.88 -8.03
N GLY A 336 -8.84 -17.45 -8.12
CA GLY A 336 -8.25 -16.57 -7.12
C GLY A 336 -8.96 -15.22 -6.99
N TYR A 337 -9.31 -14.60 -8.12
CA TYR A 337 -9.97 -13.31 -8.16
C TYR A 337 -11.40 -13.38 -7.60
N ASP A 338 -12.14 -14.45 -7.93
CA ASP A 338 -13.49 -14.67 -7.41
C ASP A 338 -13.48 -14.79 -5.88
N ALA A 339 -12.49 -15.49 -5.29
CA ALA A 339 -12.30 -15.51 -3.84
C ALA A 339 -11.99 -14.13 -3.26
N PHE A 340 -11.13 -13.36 -3.92
CA PHE A 340 -10.88 -11.98 -3.52
C PHE A 340 -12.17 -11.15 -3.53
N LYS A 341 -13.01 -11.26 -4.57
CA LYS A 341 -14.29 -10.54 -4.65
C LYS A 341 -15.25 -10.90 -3.53
N LEU A 342 -15.29 -12.17 -3.12
CA LEU A 342 -16.05 -12.62 -1.95
C LEU A 342 -15.54 -11.97 -0.67
N CYS A 343 -14.22 -11.99 -0.45
CA CYS A 343 -13.58 -11.33 0.68
C CYS A 343 -13.83 -9.82 0.68
N GLN A 344 -13.72 -9.16 -0.48
CA GLN A 344 -13.99 -7.73 -0.65
C GLN A 344 -15.44 -7.38 -0.31
N LYS A 345 -16.40 -8.19 -0.77
CA LYS A 345 -17.81 -8.03 -0.41
C LYS A 345 -18.03 -8.19 1.09
N ALA A 346 -17.33 -9.13 1.73
CA ALA A 346 -17.47 -9.43 3.15
C ALA A 346 -16.88 -8.34 4.07
N VAL A 347 -15.70 -7.79 3.74
CA VAL A 347 -15.08 -6.69 4.50
C VAL A 347 -15.77 -5.34 4.26
N GLY A 348 -16.41 -5.18 3.09
CA GLY A 348 -17.17 -3.99 2.74
C GLY A 348 -16.32 -2.87 2.14
N LYS A 349 -16.66 -1.62 2.45
CA LYS A 349 -16.14 -0.43 1.75
C LYS A 349 -14.65 -0.17 2.01
N TRP A 350 -14.14 -0.59 3.16
CA TRP A 350 -12.78 -0.27 3.60
C TRP A 350 -11.86 -1.47 3.45
N PRO A 351 -10.67 -1.30 2.83
CA PRO A 351 -9.72 -2.40 2.70
C PRO A 351 -9.20 -2.82 4.09
N PRO A 352 -9.01 -4.12 4.34
CA PRO A 352 -8.44 -4.61 5.59
C PRO A 352 -6.99 -4.16 5.74
N ARG A 353 -6.55 -3.89 6.98
CA ARG A 353 -5.15 -3.60 7.31
C ARG A 353 -4.35 -4.89 7.48
N ARG A 354 -4.96 -5.92 8.07
CA ARG A 354 -4.33 -7.21 8.38
C ARG A 354 -5.19 -8.35 7.85
N VAL A 355 -4.60 -9.18 6.98
CA VAL A 355 -5.25 -10.29 6.31
C VAL A 355 -4.49 -11.58 6.59
N VAL A 356 -5.21 -12.66 6.89
CA VAL A 356 -4.66 -14.02 6.96
C VAL A 356 -5.29 -14.86 5.86
N ASP A 357 -4.46 -15.50 5.04
CA ASP A 357 -4.84 -16.56 4.12
C ASP A 357 -4.45 -17.91 4.76
N PHE A 358 -5.44 -18.63 5.29
CA PHE A 358 -5.27 -19.84 6.09
C PHE A 358 -5.44 -21.09 5.22
N GLY A 359 -4.34 -21.82 4.99
CA GLY A 359 -4.24 -22.78 3.90
C GLY A 359 -3.83 -22.09 2.59
N ILE A 360 -2.83 -21.21 2.67
CA ILE A 360 -2.44 -20.32 1.55
C ILE A 360 -1.96 -21.07 0.30
N GLY A 361 -1.38 -22.27 0.46
CA GLY A 361 -0.69 -22.98 -0.60
C GLY A 361 0.33 -22.08 -1.30
N TYR A 362 0.35 -22.10 -2.63
CA TYR A 362 1.23 -21.25 -3.44
C TYR A 362 0.60 -19.88 -3.79
N GLY A 363 -0.39 -19.43 -3.01
CA GLY A 363 -0.87 -18.05 -3.01
C GLY A 363 -1.86 -17.69 -4.12
N ARG A 364 -2.71 -18.63 -4.55
CA ARG A 364 -3.74 -18.40 -5.59
C ARG A 364 -4.62 -17.19 -5.29
N VAL A 365 -5.03 -17.03 -4.04
CA VAL A 365 -5.87 -15.92 -3.59
C VAL A 365 -5.02 -14.76 -3.09
N SER A 366 -4.01 -15.02 -2.26
CA SER A 366 -3.12 -14.00 -1.70
C SER A 366 -2.47 -13.04 -2.72
N ARG A 367 -2.18 -13.47 -3.95
CA ARG A 367 -1.71 -12.56 -5.01
C ARG A 367 -2.69 -11.41 -5.29
N TRP A 368 -4.00 -11.68 -5.22
CA TRP A 368 -5.04 -10.67 -5.37
C TRP A 368 -5.14 -9.78 -4.14
N PHE A 369 -4.94 -10.31 -2.93
CA PHE A 369 -4.80 -9.46 -1.74
C PHE A 369 -3.62 -8.50 -1.89
N ARG A 370 -2.48 -8.96 -2.42
CA ARG A 370 -1.30 -8.12 -2.67
C ARG A 370 -1.55 -7.06 -3.76
N GLN A 371 -2.25 -7.42 -4.83
CA GLN A 371 -2.59 -6.49 -5.90
C GLN A 371 -3.62 -5.44 -5.46
N GLU A 372 -4.72 -5.89 -4.88
CA GLU A 372 -5.90 -5.06 -4.64
C GLU A 372 -5.86 -4.34 -3.29
N TRP A 373 -5.13 -4.88 -2.31
CA TRP A 373 -4.87 -4.29 -0.99
C TRP A 373 -3.36 -4.18 -0.72
N PRO A 374 -2.63 -3.34 -1.50
CA PRO A 374 -1.17 -3.27 -1.41
C PRO A 374 -0.66 -2.85 -0.02
N SER A 375 -1.46 -2.06 0.71
CA SER A 375 -1.20 -1.59 2.08
C SER A 375 -1.46 -2.62 3.17
N ALA A 376 -2.15 -3.72 2.86
CA ALA A 376 -2.50 -4.73 3.84
C ALA A 376 -1.28 -5.59 4.15
N ILE A 377 -1.09 -5.88 5.43
CA ILE A 377 -0.17 -6.92 5.89
C ILE A 377 -0.86 -8.26 5.63
N VAL A 378 -0.29 -9.07 4.75
CA VAL A 378 -0.82 -10.39 4.41
C VAL A 378 0.03 -11.46 5.07
N TYR A 379 -0.61 -12.29 5.90
CA TYR A 379 -0.03 -13.46 6.52
C TYR A 379 -0.51 -14.73 5.78
N GLY A 380 0.40 -15.64 5.47
CA GLY A 380 0.09 -16.92 4.83
C GLY A 380 0.34 -18.06 5.79
N VAL A 381 -0.69 -18.86 6.09
CA VAL A 381 -0.58 -20.00 7.00
C VAL A 381 -0.63 -21.30 6.21
N ASP A 382 0.35 -22.17 6.39
CA ASP A 382 0.38 -23.49 5.75
C ASP A 382 1.23 -24.51 6.54
N ILE A 383 1.01 -25.81 6.28
CA ILE A 383 1.89 -26.88 6.75
C ILE A 383 3.12 -27.03 5.86
N ASN A 384 3.00 -26.69 4.58
CA ASN A 384 4.01 -26.93 3.56
C ASN A 384 5.03 -25.80 3.52
N THR A 385 6.23 -26.06 4.04
CA THR A 385 7.35 -25.10 4.08
C THR A 385 7.75 -24.59 2.69
N SER A 386 7.69 -25.43 1.66
CA SER A 386 8.02 -25.03 0.28
C SER A 386 7.04 -24.01 -0.26
N SER A 387 5.74 -24.18 0.05
CA SER A 387 4.71 -23.21 -0.33
C SER A 387 4.92 -21.86 0.38
N LEU A 388 5.23 -21.89 1.68
CA LEU A 388 5.50 -20.71 2.50
C LEU A 388 6.74 -19.94 2.03
N SER A 389 7.82 -20.65 1.70
CA SER A 389 9.04 -20.04 1.15
C SER A 389 8.76 -19.39 -0.21
N PHE A 390 7.98 -20.04 -1.06
CA PHE A 390 7.59 -19.49 -2.35
C PHE A 390 6.76 -18.21 -2.20
N VAL A 391 5.67 -18.22 -1.43
CA VAL A 391 4.80 -17.03 -1.30
C VAL A 391 5.50 -15.87 -0.59
N GLN A 392 6.44 -16.16 0.31
CA GLN A 392 7.28 -15.13 0.91
C GLN A 392 8.17 -14.45 -0.13
N GLN A 393 8.86 -15.24 -0.96
CA GLN A 393 9.79 -14.73 -1.97
C GLN A 393 9.07 -14.06 -3.15
N SER A 394 7.99 -14.66 -3.62
CA SER A 394 7.30 -14.28 -4.86
C SER A 394 6.22 -13.21 -4.64
N LEU A 395 5.52 -13.24 -3.50
CA LEU A 395 4.36 -12.37 -3.24
C LEU A 395 4.57 -11.39 -2.09
N GLY A 396 5.66 -11.52 -1.32
CA GLY A 396 5.93 -10.70 -0.13
C GLY A 396 4.96 -10.96 1.02
N VAL A 397 4.36 -12.17 1.07
CA VAL A 397 3.48 -12.60 2.16
C VAL A 397 4.31 -13.01 3.38
N LEU A 398 3.84 -12.73 4.59
CA LEU A 398 4.49 -13.14 5.83
C LEU A 398 4.11 -14.59 6.19
N PRO A 399 5.05 -15.55 6.13
CA PRO A 399 4.71 -16.95 6.35
C PRO A 399 4.51 -17.28 7.84
N ILE A 400 3.54 -18.15 8.10
CA ILE A 400 3.26 -18.75 9.41
C ILE A 400 3.16 -20.26 9.21
N GLN A 401 4.18 -20.99 9.65
CA GLN A 401 4.17 -22.45 9.55
C GLN A 401 3.37 -23.07 10.71
N ILE A 402 2.51 -24.02 10.37
CA ILE A 402 1.79 -24.88 11.32
C ILE A 402 2.15 -26.35 11.09
N ASP A 403 1.83 -27.23 12.03
CA ASP A 403 1.95 -28.67 11.83
C ASP A 403 0.60 -29.33 11.50
N ALA A 404 0.62 -30.62 11.15
CA ALA A 404 -0.57 -31.39 10.80
C ALA A 404 -1.55 -31.61 11.97
N HIS A 405 -1.11 -31.34 13.21
CA HIS A 405 -1.96 -31.32 14.40
C HIS A 405 -2.53 -29.94 14.69
N LEU A 406 -2.30 -28.97 13.78
CA LEU A 406 -2.71 -27.58 13.89
C LEU A 406 -2.11 -26.89 15.12
N SER A 407 -0.96 -27.37 15.60
CA SER A 407 -0.20 -26.70 16.66
C SER A 407 0.49 -25.46 16.08
N VAL A 408 0.19 -24.29 16.65
CA VAL A 408 0.92 -23.06 16.32
C VAL A 408 1.22 -22.27 17.60
N LYS A 409 2.30 -21.49 17.55
CA LYS A 409 2.71 -20.60 18.65
C LYS A 409 2.07 -19.21 18.61
N ASN A 410 1.04 -18.99 17.79
CA ASN A 410 0.06 -17.89 17.73
C ASN A 410 -0.06 -17.32 16.31
N ILE A 411 -1.28 -17.30 15.75
CA ILE A 411 -1.64 -16.35 14.70
C ILE A 411 -1.63 -14.95 15.33
N PRO A 412 -1.12 -13.90 14.65
CA PRO A 412 -1.20 -12.55 15.18
C PRO A 412 -2.65 -12.17 15.51
N GLY A 413 -2.87 -11.47 16.62
CA GLY A 413 -4.18 -10.90 16.94
C GLY A 413 -4.52 -9.67 16.10
N ASP A 414 -5.72 -9.13 16.32
CA ASP A 414 -6.26 -7.94 15.64
C ASP A 414 -6.35 -8.09 14.12
N ILE A 415 -6.78 -9.26 13.64
CA ILE A 415 -6.93 -9.53 12.20
C ILE A 415 -8.27 -9.02 11.68
N ASP A 416 -8.26 -8.19 10.64
CA ASP A 416 -9.47 -7.63 10.05
C ASP A 416 -10.18 -8.65 9.12
N LEU A 417 -9.40 -9.51 8.45
CA LEU A 417 -9.91 -10.57 7.58
C LEU A 417 -9.09 -11.87 7.73
N ILE A 418 -9.77 -12.98 8.00
CA ILE A 418 -9.22 -14.33 7.83
C ILE A 418 -10.00 -15.01 6.71
N PHE A 419 -9.30 -15.43 5.66
CA PHE A 419 -9.83 -16.27 4.60
C PHE A 419 -9.31 -17.70 4.78
N CYS A 420 -10.20 -18.68 4.88
CA CYS A 420 -9.89 -20.10 4.97
C CYS A 420 -10.64 -20.83 3.84
N GLY A 421 -10.12 -20.69 2.63
CA GLY A 421 -10.68 -21.28 1.42
C GLY A 421 -10.16 -22.69 1.16
N SER A 422 -11.04 -23.60 0.77
CA SER A 422 -10.77 -25.00 0.39
C SER A 422 -10.03 -25.88 1.41
N LEU A 423 -9.61 -25.36 2.56
CA LEU A 423 -8.94 -26.15 3.59
C LEU A 423 -9.94 -27.04 4.33
N LEU A 424 -10.99 -26.44 4.89
CA LEU A 424 -12.00 -27.12 5.70
C LEU A 424 -12.74 -28.24 4.94
N THR A 425 -12.72 -28.21 3.61
CA THR A 425 -13.30 -29.23 2.73
C THR A 425 -12.51 -30.54 2.67
N GLY A 426 -11.31 -30.57 3.27
CA GLY A 426 -10.46 -31.76 3.35
C GLY A 426 -10.10 -32.17 4.77
N LEU A 427 -10.80 -31.63 5.78
CA LEU A 427 -10.52 -31.88 7.19
C LEU A 427 -11.64 -32.68 7.85
N ASP A 428 -11.26 -33.54 8.80
CA ASP A 428 -12.18 -34.23 9.69
C ASP A 428 -12.78 -33.28 10.75
N GLU A 429 -13.84 -33.71 11.44
CA GLU A 429 -14.59 -32.88 12.40
C GLU A 429 -13.71 -32.26 13.49
N TRP A 430 -12.79 -33.03 14.07
CA TRP A 430 -11.92 -32.52 15.14
C TRP A 430 -10.94 -31.46 14.64
N GLN A 431 -10.47 -31.58 13.39
CA GLN A 431 -9.58 -30.62 12.74
C GLN A 431 -10.35 -29.34 12.40
N TRP A 432 -11.59 -29.49 11.94
CA TRP A 432 -12.53 -28.39 11.72
C TRP A 432 -12.65 -27.53 12.99
N ASP A 433 -12.96 -28.19 14.12
CA ASP A 433 -13.08 -27.52 15.41
C ASP A 433 -11.76 -26.87 15.86
N ALA A 434 -10.61 -27.50 15.55
CA ALA A 434 -9.29 -26.96 15.88
C ALA A 434 -8.93 -25.71 15.06
N VAL A 435 -9.21 -25.69 13.75
CA VAL A 435 -9.03 -24.51 12.90
C VAL A 435 -9.88 -23.36 13.44
N ILE A 436 -11.17 -23.60 13.72
CA ILE A 436 -12.06 -22.56 14.23
C ILE A 436 -11.58 -22.01 15.59
N ARG A 437 -11.17 -22.89 16.52
CA ARG A 437 -10.57 -22.47 17.81
C ARG A 437 -9.30 -21.64 17.63
N LEU A 438 -8.57 -21.84 16.54
CA LEU A 438 -7.35 -21.11 16.28
C LEU A 438 -7.60 -19.73 15.66
N VAL A 439 -8.50 -19.64 14.69
CA VAL A 439 -8.71 -18.40 13.90
C VAL A 439 -9.65 -17.41 14.59
N VAL A 440 -10.66 -17.87 15.32
CA VAL A 440 -11.65 -16.99 15.95
C VAL A 440 -11.03 -16.03 16.98
N PRO A 441 -10.13 -16.48 17.87
CA PRO A 441 -9.47 -15.58 18.82
C PRO A 441 -8.55 -14.55 18.16
N ALA A 442 -8.02 -14.84 16.96
CA ALA A 442 -7.11 -13.97 16.23
C ALA A 442 -7.81 -12.78 15.55
N LEU A 443 -9.09 -12.91 15.22
CA LEU A 443 -9.87 -11.82 14.61
C LEU A 443 -9.90 -10.58 15.52
N GLY A 444 -9.74 -9.39 14.97
CA GLY A 444 -9.97 -8.14 15.70
C GLY A 444 -11.44 -7.90 16.04
N PRO A 445 -11.77 -6.86 16.80
CA PRO A 445 -13.15 -6.39 16.95
C PRO A 445 -13.76 -6.13 15.58
N SER A 446 -14.96 -6.67 15.31
CA SER A 446 -15.58 -6.61 13.98
C SER A 446 -14.82 -7.31 12.84
N GLY A 447 -13.78 -8.09 13.15
CA GLY A 447 -13.03 -8.86 12.16
C GLY A 447 -13.90 -9.90 11.44
N ILE A 448 -13.60 -10.13 10.17
CA ILE A 448 -14.34 -11.01 9.28
C ILE A 448 -13.61 -12.34 9.10
N LEU A 449 -14.33 -13.43 9.21
CA LEU A 449 -13.87 -14.77 8.85
C LEU A 449 -14.70 -15.27 7.67
N VAL A 450 -14.03 -15.63 6.58
CA VAL A 450 -14.63 -16.27 5.41
C VAL A 450 -14.11 -17.70 5.35
N ILE A 451 -15.02 -18.66 5.42
CA ILE A 451 -14.69 -20.09 5.31
C ILE A 451 -15.48 -20.74 4.18
N THR A 452 -14.98 -21.85 3.66
CA THR A 452 -15.67 -22.61 2.63
C THR A 452 -15.84 -24.08 3.00
N THR A 453 -16.97 -24.67 2.60
CA THR A 453 -17.28 -26.10 2.84
C THR A 453 -17.77 -26.79 1.56
N HIS A 454 -17.61 -28.11 1.45
CA HIS A 454 -18.33 -28.90 0.46
C HIS A 454 -19.69 -29.28 1.04
N GLY A 455 -20.78 -28.69 0.55
CA GLY A 455 -22.12 -29.07 1.00
C GLY A 455 -22.92 -29.81 -0.07
N ARG A 456 -24.21 -29.50 -0.13
CA ARG A 456 -25.20 -30.30 -0.87
C ARG A 456 -24.96 -30.37 -2.37
N ALA A 457 -24.44 -29.30 -2.95
CA ALA A 457 -24.10 -29.29 -4.36
C ALA A 457 -23.00 -30.32 -4.68
N MET A 458 -21.97 -30.39 -3.84
CA MET A 458 -20.90 -31.38 -4.01
C MET A 458 -21.39 -32.81 -3.78
N SER A 459 -22.26 -33.02 -2.79
CA SER A 459 -22.88 -34.34 -2.58
C SER A 459 -23.73 -34.77 -3.78
N GLN A 460 -24.42 -33.83 -4.44
CA GLN A 460 -25.19 -34.10 -5.66
C GLN A 460 -24.30 -34.41 -6.86
N MET A 461 -23.16 -33.71 -7.01
CA MET A 461 -22.18 -34.02 -8.05
C MET A 461 -21.58 -35.42 -7.85
N LEU A 462 -21.29 -35.81 -6.61
CA LEU A 462 -20.81 -37.14 -6.27
C LEU A 462 -21.88 -38.21 -6.59
N ARG A 463 -23.13 -37.98 -6.19
CA ARG A 463 -24.27 -38.88 -6.49
C ARG A 463 -24.45 -39.10 -7.99
N ASN A 464 -24.23 -38.06 -8.79
CA ASN A 464 -24.38 -38.10 -10.24
C ASN A 464 -23.11 -38.56 -10.98
N ASN A 465 -22.05 -38.98 -10.28
CA ASN A 465 -20.74 -39.32 -10.84
C ASN A 465 -20.14 -38.19 -11.72
N ILE A 466 -20.40 -36.93 -11.37
CA ILE A 466 -19.85 -35.74 -12.04
C ILE A 466 -18.50 -35.35 -11.44
N SER A 467 -18.29 -35.62 -10.14
CA SER A 467 -17.04 -35.34 -9.42
C SER A 467 -16.40 -36.65 -8.92
N HIS A 468 -15.08 -36.74 -9.05
CA HIS A 468 -14.27 -37.85 -8.52
C HIS A 468 -13.13 -37.29 -7.65
N PHE A 469 -13.01 -37.77 -6.42
CA PHE A 469 -11.98 -37.35 -5.45
C PHE A 469 -10.76 -38.29 -5.46
N GLY A 470 -10.45 -38.88 -6.62
CA GLY A 470 -9.42 -39.91 -6.77
C GLY A 470 -9.92 -41.33 -6.49
N GLU A 471 -9.13 -42.31 -6.92
CA GLU A 471 -9.48 -43.74 -6.85
C GLU A 471 -9.52 -44.31 -5.43
N SER A 472 -8.89 -43.64 -4.46
CA SER A 472 -8.82 -44.09 -3.06
C SER A 472 -10.04 -43.73 -2.21
N ILE A 473 -10.96 -42.91 -2.72
CA ILE A 473 -12.14 -42.45 -1.98
C ILE A 473 -13.38 -43.25 -2.38
N ASP A 474 -13.97 -43.97 -1.41
CA ASP A 474 -15.30 -44.56 -1.56
C ASP A 474 -16.38 -43.48 -1.43
N GLY A 475 -16.74 -42.89 -2.58
CA GLY A 475 -17.76 -41.84 -2.66
C GLY A 475 -19.16 -42.30 -2.24
N ALA A 476 -19.50 -43.58 -2.40
CA ALA A 476 -20.82 -44.09 -2.02
C ALA A 476 -20.95 -44.19 -0.49
N SER A 477 -19.89 -44.67 0.18
CA SER A 477 -19.82 -44.69 1.64
C SER A 477 -19.85 -43.27 2.22
N LEU A 478 -19.03 -42.36 1.67
CA LEU A 478 -19.00 -40.94 2.08
C LEU A 478 -20.38 -40.29 1.98
N LEU A 479 -21.09 -40.50 0.86
CA LEU A 479 -22.43 -39.95 0.64
C LEU A 479 -23.47 -40.53 1.61
N ASN A 480 -23.45 -41.85 1.85
CA ASN A 480 -24.37 -42.51 2.78
C ASN A 480 -24.19 -42.04 4.23
N THR A 481 -22.94 -41.81 4.67
CA THR A 481 -22.67 -41.21 5.99
C THR A 481 -23.17 -39.78 6.05
N PHE A 482 -22.87 -38.97 5.03
CA PHE A 482 -23.30 -37.57 4.94
C PHE A 482 -24.82 -37.41 5.02
N GLU A 483 -25.58 -38.28 4.35
CA GLU A 483 -27.05 -38.25 4.36
C GLU A 483 -27.66 -38.58 5.72
N LYS A 484 -26.98 -39.40 6.53
CA LYS A 484 -27.44 -39.80 7.86
C LYS A 484 -27.06 -38.80 8.94
N GLU A 485 -25.82 -38.33 8.89
CA GLU A 485 -25.19 -37.59 9.99
C GLU A 485 -25.05 -36.09 9.70
N GLY A 486 -25.23 -35.68 8.44
CA GLY A 486 -25.07 -34.30 8.00
C GLY A 486 -23.61 -33.85 7.88
N PHE A 487 -22.65 -34.70 8.22
CA PHE A 487 -21.21 -34.56 7.97
C PHE A 487 -20.62 -35.92 7.61
N ALA A 488 -19.61 -35.95 6.75
CA ALA A 488 -18.81 -37.13 6.50
C ALA A 488 -17.40 -36.74 6.09
N TYR A 489 -16.43 -37.59 6.40
CA TYR A 489 -15.04 -37.42 6.03
C TYR A 489 -14.46 -38.75 5.50
N ALA A 490 -13.63 -38.67 4.47
CA ALA A 490 -12.84 -39.78 3.96
C ALA A 490 -11.38 -39.32 3.74
N PRO A 491 -10.39 -39.95 4.41
CA PRO A 491 -8.98 -39.60 4.23
C PRO A 491 -8.44 -40.09 2.88
N TYR A 492 -7.50 -39.35 2.28
CA TYR A 492 -6.83 -39.82 1.06
C TYR A 492 -5.87 -40.99 1.32
N ALA A 493 -5.31 -41.06 2.53
CA ALA A 493 -4.41 -42.10 2.99
C ALA A 493 -4.93 -42.69 4.32
N ALA A 494 -5.28 -43.98 4.33
CA ALA A 494 -5.90 -44.63 5.48
C ALA A 494 -4.94 -44.81 6.67
N ASP A 495 -3.63 -44.87 6.41
CA ASP A 495 -2.54 -44.99 7.39
C ASP A 495 -2.14 -43.63 8.01
N HIS A 496 -2.43 -42.52 7.33
CA HIS A 496 -2.13 -41.16 7.77
C HIS A 496 -3.31 -40.21 7.47
N PRO A 497 -4.39 -40.23 8.27
CA PRO A 497 -5.65 -39.55 7.97
C PRO A 497 -5.62 -38.05 8.32
N THR A 498 -4.54 -37.35 7.99
CA THR A 498 -4.38 -35.91 8.29
C THR A 498 -5.03 -35.00 7.26
N PHE A 499 -5.39 -35.52 6.07
CA PHE A 499 -6.07 -34.78 5.01
C PHE A 499 -6.88 -35.72 4.11
N GLY A 500 -8.00 -35.22 3.58
CA GLY A 500 -8.96 -36.01 2.81
C GLY A 500 -9.98 -35.16 2.08
N VAL A 501 -11.21 -35.67 2.07
CA VAL A 501 -12.40 -34.95 1.59
C VAL A 501 -13.49 -35.04 2.65
N SER A 502 -14.17 -33.92 2.91
CA SER A 502 -15.35 -33.88 3.76
C SER A 502 -16.56 -33.33 3.01
N LEU A 503 -17.74 -33.71 3.47
CA LEU A 503 -19.04 -33.14 3.11
C LEU A 503 -19.70 -32.61 4.38
N SER A 504 -20.31 -31.42 4.33
CA SER A 504 -20.89 -30.75 5.50
C SER A 504 -22.21 -30.08 5.12
N SER A 505 -23.30 -30.48 5.79
CA SER A 505 -24.63 -29.93 5.52
C SER A 505 -24.74 -28.54 6.14
N PRO A 506 -25.61 -27.66 5.60
CA PRO A 506 -25.87 -26.37 6.25
C PRO A 506 -26.28 -26.53 7.71
N ALA A 507 -27.07 -27.56 8.05
CA ALA A 507 -27.47 -27.83 9.43
C ALA A 507 -26.28 -28.15 10.35
N TRP A 508 -25.33 -28.98 9.88
CA TRP A 508 -24.13 -29.32 10.65
C TRP A 508 -23.20 -28.10 10.81
N VAL A 509 -22.97 -27.34 9.74
CA VAL A 509 -22.11 -26.13 9.78
C VAL A 509 -22.71 -25.09 10.74
N MET A 510 -24.01 -24.82 10.64
CA MET A 510 -24.69 -23.87 11.52
C MET A 510 -24.69 -24.34 12.97
N SER A 511 -24.89 -25.64 13.22
CA SER A 511 -24.91 -26.18 14.58
C SER A 511 -23.57 -25.99 15.29
N LYS A 512 -22.44 -26.11 14.57
CA LYS A 512 -21.10 -25.84 15.08
C LYS A 512 -20.88 -24.34 15.33
N LEU A 513 -21.13 -23.51 14.33
CA LEU A 513 -20.80 -22.08 14.40
C LEU A 513 -21.66 -21.31 15.40
N GLN A 514 -22.94 -21.67 15.57
CA GLN A 514 -23.83 -20.99 16.51
C GLN A 514 -23.46 -21.24 18.00
N GLN A 515 -22.62 -22.24 18.29
CA GLN A 515 -22.15 -22.52 19.64
C GLN A 515 -21.03 -21.56 20.08
N ILE A 516 -20.50 -20.75 19.17
CA ILE A 516 -19.36 -19.85 19.43
C ILE A 516 -19.91 -18.45 19.72
N PRO A 517 -19.94 -18.01 20.99
CA PRO A 517 -20.61 -16.77 21.39
C PRO A 517 -19.96 -15.49 20.83
N GLU A 518 -18.68 -15.57 20.42
CA GLU A 518 -17.94 -14.45 19.82
C GLU A 518 -18.25 -14.24 18.33
N LEU A 519 -18.98 -15.16 17.68
CA LEU A 519 -19.24 -15.11 16.25
C LEU A 519 -20.69 -14.80 15.92
N LYS A 520 -20.86 -13.86 15.00
CA LYS A 520 -22.12 -13.61 14.30
C LYS A 520 -22.03 -14.19 12.89
N ILE A 521 -22.99 -15.04 12.54
CA ILE A 521 -23.17 -15.54 11.16
C ILE A 521 -23.77 -14.41 10.32
N ILE A 522 -23.04 -13.98 9.28
CA ILE A 522 -23.45 -12.87 8.40
C ILE A 522 -24.19 -13.41 7.17
N SER A 523 -23.63 -14.42 6.53
CA SER A 523 -24.25 -15.05 5.36
C SER A 523 -23.78 -16.47 5.17
N PHE A 524 -24.62 -17.25 4.49
CA PHE A 524 -24.32 -18.58 3.98
C PHE A 524 -24.80 -18.65 2.53
N GLU A 525 -23.88 -18.93 1.62
CA GLU A 525 -24.14 -18.96 0.18
C GLU A 525 -23.68 -20.32 -0.37
N GLU A 526 -24.64 -21.17 -0.75
CA GLU A 526 -24.32 -22.42 -1.43
C GLU A 526 -23.70 -22.13 -2.79
N GLN A 527 -22.62 -22.85 -3.12
CA GLN A 527 -21.88 -22.67 -4.38
C GLN A 527 -21.34 -21.25 -4.64
N GLY A 528 -21.21 -20.41 -3.60
CA GLY A 528 -20.69 -19.04 -3.74
C GLY A 528 -19.28 -18.95 -4.34
N TRP A 529 -18.50 -20.04 -4.31
CA TRP A 529 -17.18 -20.14 -4.95
C TRP A 529 -16.93 -21.53 -5.59
N GLY A 530 -17.98 -22.17 -6.11
CA GLY A 530 -17.96 -23.61 -6.43
C GLY A 530 -17.90 -24.54 -5.20
N GLN A 531 -17.67 -23.93 -4.03
CA GLN A 531 -17.87 -24.46 -2.69
C GLN A 531 -18.91 -23.56 -1.99
N ASP A 532 -19.48 -24.05 -0.89
CA ASP A 532 -20.36 -23.22 -0.07
C ASP A 532 -19.51 -22.22 0.71
N VAL A 533 -19.98 -20.99 0.84
CA VAL A 533 -19.25 -19.89 1.50
C VAL A 533 -20.01 -19.46 2.75
N VAL A 534 -19.30 -19.38 3.87
CA VAL A 534 -19.84 -18.85 5.13
C VAL A 534 -19.04 -17.62 5.52
N VAL A 535 -19.75 -16.52 5.77
CA VAL A 535 -19.17 -15.28 6.26
C VAL A 535 -19.58 -15.09 7.70
N LEU A 536 -18.57 -14.92 8.56
CA LEU A 536 -18.69 -14.75 9.99
C LEU A 536 -18.06 -13.42 10.38
N LYS A 537 -18.59 -12.79 11.42
CA LYS A 537 -18.04 -11.57 12.00
C LYS A 537 -17.82 -11.78 13.48
N ARG A 538 -16.64 -11.42 13.99
CA ARG A 538 -16.38 -11.43 15.43
C ARG A 538 -17.12 -10.27 16.09
N ASN A 539 -18.17 -10.59 16.85
CA ASN A 539 -19.00 -9.66 17.61
C ASN A 539 -19.52 -10.39 18.86
N PRO A 540 -19.42 -9.82 20.07
CA PRO A 540 -19.95 -10.47 21.28
C PRO A 540 -21.49 -10.55 21.24
N TRP A 541 -22.07 -11.75 21.43
CA TRP A 541 -23.52 -11.98 21.55
C TRP A 541 -23.90 -12.83 22.79
N PRO A 542 -25.01 -12.51 23.52
CA PRO A 542 -25.78 -11.28 23.42
C PRO A 542 -24.93 -10.13 23.96
N MET A 543 -25.32 -8.88 23.71
CA MET A 543 -24.70 -7.74 24.38
C MET A 543 -24.49 -8.08 25.85
N ALA A 544 -23.24 -8.07 26.31
CA ALA A 544 -23.00 -7.96 27.73
C ALA A 544 -23.70 -6.66 28.15
N VAL A 545 -24.88 -6.79 28.75
CA VAL A 545 -25.33 -5.83 29.75
C VAL A 545 -24.27 -5.94 30.82
N ALA A 546 -23.24 -5.10 30.73
CA ALA A 546 -22.32 -4.92 31.82
C ALA A 546 -23.18 -4.43 32.99
N SER A 547 -23.46 -5.34 33.91
CA SER A 547 -24.01 -5.07 35.22
C SER A 547 -23.12 -4.03 35.90
N GLY A 548 -23.55 -2.76 35.86
CA GLY A 548 -22.85 -1.66 36.52
C GLY A 548 -22.92 -0.31 35.81
N ALA A 549 -24.11 0.17 35.45
CA ALA A 549 -24.47 1.61 35.42
C ALA A 549 -25.89 1.79 34.85
N SER A 550 -26.90 1.27 35.54
CA SER A 550 -28.28 1.74 35.36
C SER A 550 -28.50 2.97 36.24
N GLU A 551 -27.81 4.07 35.92
CA GLU A 551 -28.28 5.42 36.16
C GLU A 551 -27.83 6.30 34.99
N PRO A 552 -28.72 7.12 34.40
CA PRO A 552 -28.29 8.09 33.41
C PRO A 552 -27.33 9.07 34.09
N VAL A 553 -26.06 9.04 33.71
CA VAL A 553 -25.08 10.03 34.18
C VAL A 553 -25.45 11.39 33.59
N ARG A 554 -26.26 12.16 34.32
CA ARG A 554 -26.39 13.61 34.12
C ARG A 554 -25.15 14.29 34.68
N ALA A 555 -24.07 14.31 33.89
CA ALA A 555 -22.92 15.16 34.20
C ALA A 555 -23.22 16.59 33.69
N GLY A 556 -23.82 17.42 34.54
CA GLY A 556 -23.94 18.85 34.30
C GLY A 556 -22.62 19.53 34.64
N TYR A 557 -21.89 20.02 33.63
CA TYR A 557 -20.79 20.96 33.83
C TYR A 557 -21.28 22.37 33.52
N SER A 558 -21.19 23.25 34.50
CA SER A 558 -21.40 24.69 34.36
C SER A 558 -20.03 25.37 34.31
N ALA A 559 -19.61 25.78 33.12
CA ALA A 559 -18.59 26.80 32.96
C ALA A 559 -19.23 27.96 32.16
N ASN A 560 -19.30 29.14 32.77
CA ASN A 560 -19.64 30.42 32.13
C ASN A 560 -21.05 30.53 31.50
N GLY A 561 -22.10 30.14 32.23
CA GLY A 561 -23.46 30.65 31.99
C GLY A 561 -24.18 30.16 30.72
N LYS A 562 -23.61 29.23 29.95
CA LYS A 562 -24.31 28.51 28.88
C LYS A 562 -24.60 27.09 29.36
N ALA A 563 -25.89 26.71 29.36
CA ALA A 563 -26.31 25.37 29.76
C ALA A 563 -25.91 24.35 28.67
N THR A 564 -25.12 23.35 29.07
CA THR A 564 -24.70 22.23 28.21
C THR A 564 -25.35 20.96 28.77
N SER A 565 -26.16 20.27 27.96
CA SER A 565 -26.71 18.96 28.33
C SER A 565 -26.20 17.89 27.38
N ILE A 566 -25.62 16.84 27.94
CA ILE A 566 -25.20 15.65 27.19
C ILE A 566 -26.23 14.56 27.52
N THR A 567 -26.92 14.06 26.49
CA THR A 567 -27.90 12.98 26.65
C THR A 567 -27.47 11.82 25.76
N ALA A 568 -26.98 10.75 26.36
CA ALA A 568 -26.61 9.53 25.63
C ALA A 568 -27.79 8.55 25.67
N PHE A 569 -28.27 8.10 24.52
CA PHE A 569 -29.28 7.04 24.42
C PHE A 569 -28.57 5.71 24.10
N GLY A 570 -28.67 4.74 25.00
CA GLY A 570 -28.13 3.40 24.78
C GLY A 570 -29.18 2.46 24.19
N GLY A 571 -28.98 2.01 22.95
CA GLY A 571 -29.73 0.91 22.35
C GLY A 571 -29.75 0.94 20.82
N LEU A 572 -29.20 -0.13 20.21
CA LEU A 572 -29.28 -0.58 18.80
C LEU A 572 -28.99 0.39 17.64
N ASP A 573 -28.88 1.69 17.90
CA ASP A 573 -28.39 2.72 17.01
C ASP A 573 -27.34 3.54 17.78
N ASP A 574 -26.08 3.39 17.41
CA ASP A 574 -24.92 4.10 17.99
C ASP A 574 -24.99 5.62 17.71
N ARG A 575 -25.89 6.33 18.40
CA ARG A 575 -26.09 7.78 18.25
C ARG A 575 -25.75 8.51 19.55
N ILE A 576 -24.70 9.33 19.49
CA ILE A 576 -24.37 10.29 20.56
C ILE A 576 -24.80 11.68 20.08
N GLU A 577 -25.74 12.32 20.78
CA GLU A 577 -26.16 13.70 20.52
C GLU A 577 -25.59 14.63 21.59
N ILE A 578 -24.85 15.65 21.14
CA ILE A 578 -24.26 16.67 22.01
C ILE A 578 -25.01 17.99 21.74
N SER A 579 -25.64 18.56 22.75
CA SER A 579 -26.30 19.87 22.63
C SER A 579 -25.52 20.96 23.36
N ILE A 580 -25.11 21.98 22.61
CA ILE A 580 -24.39 23.16 23.11
C ILE A 580 -25.15 24.41 22.66
N ALA A 581 -25.61 25.22 23.61
CA ALA A 581 -26.26 26.52 23.35
C ALA A 581 -27.42 26.49 22.32
N GLY A 582 -28.18 25.39 22.25
CA GLY A 582 -29.31 25.23 21.32
C GLY A 582 -28.97 24.57 19.99
N THR A 583 -27.69 24.30 19.72
CA THR A 583 -27.24 23.54 18.55
C THR A 583 -26.96 22.09 18.94
N THR A 584 -27.63 21.15 18.28
CA THR A 584 -27.45 19.71 18.49
C THR A 584 -26.54 19.14 17.40
N VAL A 585 -25.42 18.56 17.80
CA VAL A 585 -24.48 17.89 16.89
C VAL A 585 -24.58 16.39 17.09
N ARG A 586 -24.77 15.66 16.00
CA ARG A 586 -24.76 14.19 15.96
C ARG A 586 -23.34 13.70 15.73
N VAL A 587 -22.83 12.90 16.65
CA VAL A 587 -21.51 12.29 16.52
C VAL A 587 -21.66 10.94 15.80
N PRO A 588 -20.88 10.67 14.73
CA PRO A 588 -20.90 9.39 14.03
C PRO A 588 -20.50 8.22 14.94
N ALA A 589 -21.00 7.01 14.63
CA ALA A 589 -20.60 5.79 15.30
C ALA A 589 -19.09 5.51 15.10
N GLY A 590 -18.38 5.14 16.17
CA GLY A 590 -16.95 4.79 16.15
C GLY A 590 -15.98 5.89 16.58
N VAL A 591 -16.46 7.06 17.00
CA VAL A 591 -15.61 8.11 17.59
C VAL A 591 -15.21 7.72 19.02
N ASP A 592 -13.91 7.60 19.28
CA ASP A 592 -13.40 7.21 20.59
C ASP A 592 -13.58 8.34 21.64
N ARG A 593 -13.49 7.95 22.92
CA ARG A 593 -13.78 8.83 24.07
C ARG A 593 -12.84 10.04 24.19
N GLU A 594 -11.60 9.92 23.73
CA GLU A 594 -10.62 11.02 23.80
C GLU A 594 -10.83 12.00 22.63
N THR A 595 -11.17 11.52 21.44
CA THR A 595 -11.61 12.38 20.32
C THR A 595 -12.86 13.18 20.69
N LEU A 596 -13.82 12.56 21.38
CA LEU A 596 -15.04 13.21 21.87
C LEU A 596 -14.75 14.32 22.90
N LYS A 597 -13.77 14.11 23.81
CA LYS A 597 -13.31 15.14 24.75
C LYS A 597 -12.63 16.30 24.04
N SER A 598 -11.77 16.03 23.06
CA SER A 598 -11.07 17.07 22.29
C SER A 598 -12.02 17.95 21.50
N VAL A 599 -13.06 17.35 20.89
CA VAL A 599 -14.12 18.09 20.20
C VAL A 599 -14.92 18.97 21.19
N LEU A 600 -15.27 18.45 22.36
CA LEU A 600 -15.95 19.22 23.40
C LEU A 600 -15.10 20.41 23.89
N VAL A 601 -13.81 20.20 24.11
CA VAL A 601 -12.87 21.27 24.51
C VAL A 601 -12.73 22.33 23.42
N ALA A 602 -12.63 21.93 22.15
CA ALA A 602 -12.56 22.84 21.02
C ALA A 602 -13.84 23.68 20.87
N LEU A 603 -15.00 23.07 21.05
CA LEU A 603 -16.30 23.75 20.96
C LEU A 603 -16.56 24.69 22.15
N THR A 604 -16.01 24.41 23.34
CA THR A 604 -16.10 25.32 24.50
C THR A 604 -15.13 26.50 24.46
N ASN A 605 -14.05 26.38 23.68
CA ASN A 605 -13.03 27.43 23.53
C ASN A 605 -13.24 28.29 22.27
N SER A 606 -14.14 27.90 21.37
CA SER A 606 -14.56 28.72 20.23
C SER A 606 -15.51 29.82 20.71
N SER A 607 -15.09 31.08 20.61
CA SER A 607 -15.95 32.24 20.83
C SER A 607 -16.88 32.55 19.64
N ASP A 608 -16.69 31.88 18.50
CA ASP A 608 -17.48 32.11 17.30
C ASP A 608 -18.44 30.93 17.04
N HIS A 609 -19.67 31.34 16.69
CA HIS A 609 -20.92 30.58 16.74
C HIS A 609 -21.03 29.42 15.75
#